data_AF-A0A934CU29-F1
#
_entry.id   AF-A0A934CU29-F1
#
_cell.length_a   1.000
_cell.length_b   1.000
_cell.length_c   1.000
_cell.angle_alpha   90.00
_cell.angle_beta   90.00
_cell.angle_gamma   90.00
#
_symmetry.space_group_name_H-M   'P 1'
#
loop_
_entity.id
_entity.type
_entity.pdbx_description
1 polymer ?
#
loop_
_entity_poly.entity_id
_entity_poly.type
_entity_poly.pdbx_seq_one_letter_code
_entity_poly.pdbx_strand_id
1 'polypeptide(L)'
;MQVESWKEPLLKLPLDELKKAQCFVTDLIQTLETLHTTTEEPIVIFPPEEPIKIEERRRDKRFDMELEGVCSVVKKQESEASKDALITIKDISKRGLRFITNQSFTPSDILVVTFQLPPTMVSGHVYKNPQKKVYVEIRRVAEFPTPTGLKYDIGAQSIESERVVELAKEEENRTLINKRLAIKGETRILVVSIKEALSKRLEEFLLKQGYVVHKVSQKQQAIALLRKNKFDIVVSDIDTAKINEFELLKDIKMEFPNVGLIVEIDTIEDWKNILSLGVNNYLTKNFNDEEFNIILESVQKKLLYKSMFGVDFKKSRLDGLNILVLSRKEVLKNLLCSASKEKGLKLYFVDDTARALTVLKRYKIDFIIVDAEITGREGCQLLLNIKKDFPNIETVVISKNLQERCDFLVSGTDNFIVEPVESQEILAVLH
;
A
#
# COMPACT_ATOMS: atom_id res chain seq x y z
N MET A 1 -44.78 -17.77 -2.05
CA MET A 1 -43.57 -18.60 -1.94
C MET A 1 -43.43 -19.38 -3.24
N GLN A 2 -42.62 -18.89 -4.18
CA GLN A 2 -42.25 -19.68 -5.36
C GLN A 2 -41.04 -20.53 -4.97
N VAL A 3 -41.15 -21.83 -5.22
CA VAL A 3 -40.13 -22.84 -4.94
C VAL A 3 -39.11 -22.80 -6.09
N GLU A 4 -37.89 -22.39 -5.80
CA GLU A 4 -36.77 -22.44 -6.75
C GLU A 4 -36.39 -23.91 -7.03
N SER A 5 -36.50 -24.34 -8.28
CA SER A 5 -36.43 -25.74 -8.73
C SER A 5 -35.01 -26.32 -8.84
N TRP A 6 -33.98 -25.67 -8.30
CA TRP A 6 -32.58 -26.12 -8.39
C TRP A 6 -31.99 -26.54 -7.04
N LYS A 7 -32.82 -26.57 -5.98
CA LYS A 7 -32.43 -26.93 -4.62
C LYS A 7 -32.81 -28.38 -4.34
N GLU A 8 -31.86 -29.30 -4.51
CA GLU A 8 -31.88 -30.55 -3.76
C GLU A 8 -31.01 -30.39 -2.51
N PRO A 9 -31.54 -30.66 -1.31
CA PRO A 9 -30.73 -30.69 -0.10
C PRO A 9 -29.77 -31.88 -0.19
N LEU A 10 -28.46 -31.60 -0.14
CA LEU A 10 -27.33 -32.53 -0.11
C LEU A 10 -27.42 -33.67 0.94
N LEU A 11 -28.44 -33.64 1.80
CA LEU A 11 -28.71 -34.55 2.91
C LEU A 11 -29.47 -35.84 2.53
N LYS A 12 -29.71 -36.12 1.24
CA LYS A 12 -30.43 -37.35 0.80
C LYS A 12 -29.70 -38.26 -0.19
N LEU A 13 -28.46 -37.98 -0.57
CA LEU A 13 -27.73 -38.81 -1.56
C LEU A 13 -27.02 -40.01 -0.90
N PRO A 14 -27.04 -41.21 -1.52
CA PRO A 14 -26.27 -42.36 -1.08
C PRO A 14 -24.76 -42.09 -1.05
N LEU A 15 -24.03 -42.76 -0.14
CA LEU A 15 -22.60 -42.53 0.14
C LEU A 15 -21.69 -42.66 -1.11
N ASP A 16 -22.06 -43.54 -2.04
CA ASP A 16 -21.31 -43.79 -3.28
C ASP A 16 -21.54 -42.70 -4.33
N GLU A 17 -22.70 -42.02 -4.30
CA GLU A 17 -22.96 -40.83 -5.12
C GLU A 17 -22.34 -39.57 -4.52
N LEU A 18 -22.23 -39.47 -3.19
CA LEU A 18 -21.47 -38.42 -2.52
C LEU A 18 -19.97 -38.48 -2.85
N LYS A 19 -19.38 -39.67 -2.95
CA LYS A 19 -17.98 -39.84 -3.41
C LYS A 19 -17.81 -39.47 -4.88
N LYS A 20 -18.77 -39.82 -5.74
CA LYS A 20 -18.80 -39.39 -7.15
C LYS A 20 -19.01 -37.88 -7.26
N ALA A 21 -19.83 -37.26 -6.42
CA ALA A 21 -20.01 -35.81 -6.35
C ALA A 21 -18.74 -35.11 -5.83
N GLN A 22 -17.96 -35.73 -4.95
CA GLN A 22 -16.69 -35.19 -4.48
C GLN A 22 -15.61 -35.23 -5.57
N CYS A 23 -15.51 -36.35 -6.33
CA CYS A 23 -14.67 -36.42 -7.52
C CYS A 23 -15.16 -35.46 -8.62
N PHE A 24 -16.45 -35.39 -8.89
CA PHE A 24 -17.05 -34.46 -9.86
C PHE A 24 -16.85 -33.00 -9.45
N VAL A 25 -16.94 -32.66 -8.16
CA VAL A 25 -16.65 -31.31 -7.67
C VAL A 25 -15.17 -30.99 -7.80
N THR A 26 -14.28 -31.97 -7.61
CA THR A 26 -12.83 -31.79 -7.75
C THR A 26 -12.43 -31.66 -9.22
N ASP A 27 -12.95 -32.52 -10.10
CA ASP A 27 -12.78 -32.44 -11.55
C ASP A 27 -13.43 -31.20 -12.14
N LEU A 28 -14.58 -30.75 -11.63
CA LEU A 28 -15.23 -29.51 -12.07
C LEU A 28 -14.49 -28.28 -11.57
N ILE A 29 -13.87 -28.33 -10.37
CA ILE A 29 -12.94 -27.29 -9.91
C ILE A 29 -11.71 -27.26 -10.82
N GLN A 30 -11.13 -28.41 -11.15
CA GLN A 30 -9.93 -28.50 -12.00
C GLN A 30 -10.22 -28.12 -13.46
N THR A 31 -11.41 -28.47 -13.97
CA THR A 31 -11.88 -28.12 -15.32
C THR A 31 -12.27 -26.63 -15.42
N LEU A 32 -12.86 -26.05 -14.37
CA LEU A 32 -13.13 -24.61 -14.28
C LEU A 32 -11.84 -23.78 -14.08
N GLU A 33 -10.85 -24.31 -13.35
CA GLU A 33 -9.52 -23.72 -13.22
C GLU A 33 -8.79 -23.69 -14.57
N THR A 34 -9.02 -24.67 -15.45
CA THR A 34 -8.51 -24.66 -16.85
C THR A 34 -9.33 -23.80 -17.82
N LEU A 35 -10.58 -23.42 -17.48
CA LEU A 35 -11.48 -22.64 -18.35
C LEU A 35 -11.55 -21.15 -17.99
N HIS A 36 -11.00 -20.73 -16.85
CA HIS A 36 -10.93 -19.32 -16.43
C HIS A 36 -9.54 -18.71 -16.62
N THR A 37 -9.04 -18.73 -17.86
CA THR A 37 -8.12 -17.68 -18.29
C THR A 37 -8.92 -16.45 -18.70
N THR A 38 -8.53 -15.32 -18.12
CA THR A 38 -9.01 -13.95 -18.38
C THR A 38 -10.46 -13.64 -18.00
N THR A 39 -10.76 -13.62 -16.69
CA THR A 39 -11.76 -12.67 -16.19
C THR A 39 -11.07 -11.33 -15.99
N GLU A 40 -11.45 -10.33 -16.79
CA GLU A 40 -11.06 -8.93 -16.58
C GLU A 40 -11.29 -8.55 -15.11
N GLU A 41 -10.33 -7.83 -14.53
CA GLU A 41 -10.46 -7.34 -13.16
C GLU A 41 -11.59 -6.31 -13.08
N PRO A 42 -12.46 -6.39 -12.06
CA PRO A 42 -13.60 -5.49 -11.99
C PRO A 42 -13.11 -4.08 -11.66
N ILE A 43 -13.22 -3.19 -12.65
CA ILE A 43 -13.18 -1.74 -12.44
C ILE A 43 -14.44 -1.36 -11.67
N VAL A 44 -14.28 -0.85 -10.46
CA VAL A 44 -15.39 -0.40 -9.61
C VAL A 44 -15.48 1.12 -9.69
N ILE A 45 -16.44 1.62 -10.44
CA ILE A 45 -16.85 3.03 -10.34
C ILE A 45 -17.76 3.13 -9.11
N PHE A 46 -17.50 4.08 -8.21
CA PHE A 46 -18.28 4.23 -6.99
C PHE A 46 -19.06 5.56 -6.96
N PRO A 47 -20.38 5.54 -6.71
CA PRO A 47 -21.24 4.34 -6.64
C PRO A 47 -21.37 3.67 -8.02
N PRO A 48 -21.59 2.35 -8.09
CA PRO A 48 -21.73 1.67 -9.37
C PRO A 48 -23.04 2.10 -10.05
N GLU A 49 -23.00 2.33 -11.37
CA GLU A 49 -24.18 2.73 -12.17
C GLU A 49 -25.31 1.70 -12.07
N GLU A 50 -24.96 0.42 -11.99
CA GLU A 50 -25.88 -0.68 -11.68
C GLU A 50 -25.44 -1.46 -10.43
N PRO A 51 -26.38 -1.94 -9.60
CA PRO A 51 -26.06 -2.80 -8.48
C PRO A 51 -25.44 -4.12 -8.99
N ILE A 52 -24.13 -4.25 -8.82
CA ILE A 52 -23.38 -5.44 -9.23
C ILE A 52 -24.02 -6.69 -8.61
N LYS A 53 -24.44 -7.63 -9.46
CA LYS A 53 -25.04 -8.90 -8.99
C LYS A 53 -24.02 -9.68 -8.18
N ILE A 54 -24.45 -10.23 -7.04
CA ILE A 54 -23.59 -10.90 -6.05
C ILE A 54 -22.83 -12.09 -6.67
N GLU A 55 -23.44 -12.74 -7.67
CA GLU A 55 -22.96 -13.92 -8.38
C GLU A 55 -21.82 -13.61 -9.36
N GLU A 56 -21.82 -12.43 -9.99
CA GLU A 56 -20.81 -12.01 -10.98
C GLU A 56 -19.45 -11.64 -10.34
N ARG A 57 -19.38 -11.59 -9.00
CA ARG A 57 -18.18 -11.13 -8.26
C ARG A 57 -17.20 -12.24 -7.85
N ARG A 58 -17.54 -13.53 -7.92
CA ARG A 58 -16.93 -14.52 -7.00
C ARG A 58 -16.44 -15.78 -7.69
N ARG A 59 -15.12 -16.02 -7.62
CA ARG A 59 -14.43 -17.19 -8.22
C ARG A 59 -14.46 -18.45 -7.33
N ASP A 60 -14.66 -18.32 -6.01
CA ASP A 60 -14.62 -19.45 -5.06
C ASP A 60 -16.00 -19.96 -4.68
N LYS A 61 -16.18 -21.29 -4.62
CA LYS A 61 -17.33 -21.93 -3.96
C LYS A 61 -17.32 -21.60 -2.45
N ARG A 62 -18.46 -21.19 -1.91
CA ARG A 62 -18.64 -20.91 -0.46
C ARG A 62 -19.67 -21.86 0.15
N PHE A 63 -19.51 -22.11 1.44
CA PHE A 63 -20.41 -22.91 2.25
C PHE A 63 -21.07 -22.01 3.28
N ASP A 64 -22.39 -21.86 3.17
CA ASP A 64 -23.18 -21.14 4.16
C ASP A 64 -23.20 -21.92 5.47
N MET A 65 -23.05 -21.20 6.57
CA MET A 65 -23.09 -21.75 7.91
C MET A 65 -23.46 -20.67 8.92
N GLU A 66 -24.04 -21.06 10.05
CA GLU A 66 -24.26 -20.15 11.17
C GLU A 66 -23.49 -20.69 12.37
N LEU A 67 -22.26 -20.19 12.56
CA LEU A 67 -21.40 -20.58 13.68
C LEU A 67 -21.06 -19.36 14.53
N GLU A 68 -21.16 -19.54 15.85
CA GLU A 68 -20.68 -18.55 16.81
C GLU A 68 -19.17 -18.68 16.98
N GLY A 69 -18.51 -17.54 17.11
CA GLY A 69 -17.09 -17.46 17.37
C GLY A 69 -16.72 -16.18 18.09
N VAL A 70 -15.43 -16.06 18.36
CA VAL A 70 -14.80 -14.85 18.87
C VAL A 70 -13.68 -14.42 17.93
N CYS A 71 -13.48 -13.12 17.81
CA CYS A 71 -12.30 -12.59 17.13
C CYS A 71 -11.61 -11.50 17.94
N SER A 72 -10.28 -11.46 17.83
CA SER A 72 -9.44 -10.41 18.38
C SER A 72 -8.52 -9.85 17.30
N VAL A 73 -8.29 -8.54 17.34
CA VAL A 73 -7.27 -7.91 16.51
C VAL A 73 -5.91 -8.41 16.99
N VAL A 74 -5.08 -8.90 16.07
CA VAL A 74 -3.69 -9.23 16.36
C VAL A 74 -2.98 -7.91 16.70
N LYS A 75 -2.90 -7.58 17.98
CA LYS A 75 -2.29 -6.31 18.43
C LYS A 75 -0.78 -6.31 18.23
N LYS A 76 -0.32 -5.09 17.92
CA LYS A 76 1.02 -4.70 17.46
C LYS A 76 2.05 -4.50 18.59
N GLN A 77 1.64 -4.56 19.86
CA GLN A 77 2.51 -4.63 21.06
C GLN A 77 1.71 -5.24 22.23
N GLU A 78 2.39 -5.92 23.15
CA GLU A 78 1.82 -6.77 24.22
C GLU A 78 1.05 -6.07 25.36
N SER A 79 0.74 -4.76 25.31
CA SER A 79 0.29 -4.05 26.52
C SER A 79 -1.20 -3.71 26.64
N GLU A 80 -2.07 -4.17 25.74
CA GLU A 80 -3.51 -4.00 25.94
C GLU A 80 -4.25 -5.24 25.50
N ALA A 81 -4.83 -5.99 26.44
CA ALA A 81 -5.75 -7.09 26.14
C ALA A 81 -6.80 -6.60 25.11
N SER A 82 -6.71 -7.05 23.85
CA SER A 82 -7.77 -6.79 22.89
C SER A 82 -9.00 -7.51 23.40
N LYS A 83 -10.09 -6.78 23.68
CA LYS A 83 -11.36 -7.40 24.05
C LYS A 83 -11.80 -8.29 22.88
N ASP A 84 -12.06 -9.56 23.17
CA ASP A 84 -12.62 -10.48 22.19
C ASP A 84 -14.01 -9.99 21.76
N ALA A 85 -14.21 -9.90 20.45
CA ALA A 85 -15.49 -9.53 19.86
C ALA A 85 -16.27 -10.80 19.52
N LEU A 86 -17.53 -10.86 19.91
CA LEU A 86 -18.43 -11.93 19.48
C LEU A 86 -18.77 -11.77 18.00
N ILE A 87 -18.73 -12.88 17.26
CA ILE A 87 -19.04 -12.92 15.84
C ILE A 87 -19.98 -14.07 15.50
N THR A 88 -20.76 -13.88 14.44
CA THR A 88 -21.53 -14.94 13.79
C THR A 88 -20.99 -15.14 12.38
N ILE A 89 -20.29 -16.25 12.16
CA ILE A 89 -19.84 -16.66 10.85
C ILE A 89 -21.07 -17.01 10.00
N LYS A 90 -21.12 -16.47 8.78
CA LYS A 90 -22.21 -16.65 7.82
C LYS A 90 -21.83 -17.53 6.64
N ASP A 91 -20.58 -17.45 6.19
CA ASP A 91 -20.07 -18.32 5.13
C ASP A 91 -18.55 -18.48 5.22
N ILE A 92 -18.03 -19.59 4.68
CA ILE A 92 -16.60 -19.90 4.55
C ILE A 92 -16.30 -20.33 3.11
N SER A 93 -15.14 -19.95 2.58
CA SER A 93 -14.56 -20.51 1.36
C SER A 93 -13.13 -21.01 1.59
N LYS A 94 -12.51 -21.59 0.56
CA LYS A 94 -11.09 -21.98 0.58
C LYS A 94 -10.16 -20.83 0.99
N ARG A 95 -10.50 -19.59 0.63
CA ARG A 95 -9.62 -18.41 0.79
C ARG A 95 -10.18 -17.33 1.71
N GLY A 96 -11.38 -17.47 2.27
CA GLY A 96 -11.95 -16.39 3.07
C GLY A 96 -13.18 -16.73 3.89
N LEU A 97 -13.53 -15.80 4.76
CA LEU A 97 -14.58 -15.90 5.76
C LEU A 97 -15.52 -14.69 5.63
N ARG A 98 -16.82 -14.88 5.87
CA ARG A 98 -17.75 -13.78 6.12
C ARG A 98 -18.39 -13.95 7.49
N PHE A 99 -18.46 -12.88 8.26
CA PHE A 99 -19.10 -12.88 9.57
C PHE A 99 -19.78 -11.56 9.89
N ILE A 100 -20.72 -11.60 10.83
CA ILE A 100 -21.43 -10.44 11.36
C ILE A 100 -20.96 -10.18 12.79
N THR A 101 -20.81 -8.90 13.15
CA THR A 101 -20.41 -8.45 14.49
C THR A 101 -21.09 -7.14 14.84
N ASN A 102 -21.08 -6.77 16.13
CA ASN A 102 -21.51 -5.45 16.61
C ASN A 102 -20.31 -4.49 16.79
N GLN A 103 -19.09 -4.96 16.54
CA GLN A 103 -17.87 -4.16 16.64
C GLN A 103 -17.42 -3.69 15.26
N SER A 104 -17.07 -2.42 15.15
CA SER A 104 -16.44 -1.90 13.93
C SER A 104 -14.99 -2.36 13.86
N PHE A 105 -14.53 -2.60 12.64
CA PHE A 105 -13.13 -2.89 12.33
C PHE A 105 -12.71 -2.05 11.13
N THR A 106 -11.40 -1.91 10.96
CA THR A 106 -10.81 -1.18 9.84
C THR A 106 -10.40 -2.19 8.75
N PRO A 107 -10.64 -1.91 7.47
CA PRO A 107 -10.03 -2.71 6.41
C PRO A 107 -8.50 -2.78 6.59
N SER A 108 -7.92 -3.94 6.25
CA SER A 108 -6.51 -4.31 6.54
C SER A 108 -6.20 -4.73 7.98
N ASP A 109 -7.15 -4.66 8.92
CA ASP A 109 -6.94 -5.26 10.24
C ASP A 109 -6.73 -6.78 10.11
N ILE A 110 -5.77 -7.30 10.87
CA ILE A 110 -5.52 -8.74 10.97
C ILE A 110 -6.22 -9.24 12.22
N LEU A 111 -7.13 -10.19 12.05
CA LEU A 111 -7.88 -10.81 13.14
C LEU A 111 -7.44 -12.25 13.34
N VAL A 112 -7.43 -12.67 14.60
CA VAL A 112 -7.52 -14.08 14.97
C VAL A 112 -8.98 -14.40 15.16
N VAL A 113 -9.51 -15.34 14.39
CA VAL A 113 -10.88 -15.83 14.52
C VAL A 113 -10.84 -17.23 15.11
N THR A 114 -11.57 -17.42 16.21
CA THR A 114 -11.66 -18.69 16.93
C THR A 114 -13.11 -19.14 17.02
N PHE A 115 -13.41 -20.36 16.58
CA PHE A 115 -14.77 -20.90 16.56
C PHE A 115 -14.75 -22.42 16.77
N GLN A 116 -15.88 -22.99 17.18
CA GLN A 116 -16.04 -24.44 17.31
C GLN A 116 -16.82 -24.98 16.12
N LEU A 117 -16.33 -26.07 15.54
CA LEU A 117 -17.08 -26.80 14.53
C LEU A 117 -18.10 -27.74 15.20
N PRO A 118 -19.26 -27.99 14.56
CA PRO A 118 -20.17 -29.03 15.00
C PRO A 118 -19.47 -30.41 15.03
N PRO A 119 -19.91 -31.32 15.91
CA PRO A 119 -19.32 -32.65 15.98
C PRO A 119 -19.59 -33.39 14.67
N THR A 120 -18.53 -33.95 14.08
CA THR A 120 -18.60 -34.63 12.78
C THR A 120 -18.17 -36.08 12.91
N MET A 121 -18.95 -36.97 12.33
CA MET A 121 -18.66 -38.40 12.25
C MET A 121 -17.88 -38.68 10.98
N VAL A 122 -16.61 -39.04 11.11
CA VAL A 122 -15.77 -39.48 9.98
C VAL A 122 -15.25 -40.87 10.32
N SER A 123 -15.48 -41.84 9.43
CA SER A 123 -14.99 -43.23 9.56
C SER A 123 -15.26 -43.90 10.92
N GLY A 124 -16.45 -43.69 11.49
CA GLY A 124 -16.84 -44.31 12.78
C GLY A 124 -16.26 -43.65 14.04
N HIS A 125 -15.46 -42.59 13.89
CA HIS A 125 -14.95 -41.80 15.01
C HIS A 125 -15.72 -40.48 15.15
N VAL A 126 -16.19 -40.19 16.38
CA VAL A 126 -16.83 -38.91 16.75
C VAL A 126 -15.74 -37.89 17.02
N TYR A 127 -15.56 -36.90 16.13
CA TYR A 127 -14.73 -35.74 16.43
C TYR A 127 -15.54 -34.74 17.24
N LYS A 128 -15.29 -34.68 18.56
CA LYS A 128 -15.97 -33.73 19.46
C LYS A 128 -15.47 -32.31 19.19
N ASN A 129 -16.39 -31.42 18.81
CA ASN A 129 -16.27 -29.96 18.66
C ASN A 129 -14.84 -29.41 18.56
N PRO A 130 -14.10 -29.68 17.46
CA PRO A 130 -12.74 -29.18 17.35
C PRO A 130 -12.78 -27.65 17.27
N GLN A 131 -12.10 -27.01 18.21
CA GLN A 131 -11.85 -25.58 18.16
C GLN A 131 -10.90 -25.30 17.01
N LYS A 132 -11.28 -24.37 16.13
CA LYS A 132 -10.46 -23.90 15.02
C LYS A 132 -10.04 -22.46 15.29
N LYS A 133 -8.79 -22.17 14.95
CA LYS A 133 -8.18 -20.85 15.00
C LYS A 133 -7.67 -20.53 13.60
N VAL A 134 -8.10 -19.39 13.05
CA VAL A 134 -7.74 -18.94 11.70
C VAL A 134 -7.32 -17.48 11.78
N TYR A 135 -6.28 -17.11 11.03
CA TYR A 135 -5.88 -15.72 10.88
C TYR A 135 -6.50 -15.16 9.59
N VAL A 136 -7.09 -13.97 9.68
CA VAL A 136 -7.77 -13.35 8.54
C VAL A 136 -7.41 -11.87 8.42
N GLU A 137 -7.29 -11.38 7.19
CA GLU A 137 -7.18 -9.95 6.85
C GLU A 137 -8.57 -9.42 6.48
N ILE A 138 -9.00 -8.33 7.08
CA ILE A 138 -10.26 -7.70 6.70
C ILE A 138 -10.12 -7.07 5.32
N ARG A 139 -10.95 -7.53 4.37
CA ARG A 139 -11.01 -7.00 3.00
C ARG A 139 -12.19 -6.06 2.77
N ARG A 140 -13.28 -6.25 3.50
CA ARG A 140 -14.50 -5.44 3.37
C ARG A 140 -15.22 -5.29 4.71
N VAL A 141 -15.71 -4.10 4.96
CA VAL A 141 -16.60 -3.77 6.09
C VAL A 141 -17.86 -3.13 5.53
N ALA A 142 -19.04 -3.64 5.87
CA ALA A 142 -20.28 -2.95 5.57
C ALA A 142 -21.12 -2.78 6.83
N GLU A 143 -21.38 -1.53 7.18
CA GLU A 143 -22.30 -1.18 8.25
C GLU A 143 -23.75 -1.28 7.78
N PHE A 144 -24.63 -1.73 8.68
CA PHE A 144 -26.06 -1.66 8.49
C PHE A 144 -26.76 -1.42 9.84
N PRO A 145 -27.76 -0.53 9.87
CA PRO A 145 -28.51 -0.25 11.09
C PRO A 145 -29.43 -1.43 11.42
N THR A 146 -29.57 -1.71 12.72
CA THR A 146 -30.53 -2.67 13.27
C THR A 146 -31.27 -2.04 14.45
N PRO A 147 -32.43 -2.57 14.87
CA PRO A 147 -33.16 -2.05 16.03
C PRO A 147 -32.34 -2.03 17.32
N THR A 148 -31.33 -2.90 17.43
CA THR A 148 -30.45 -3.02 18.61
C THR A 148 -29.14 -2.24 18.48
N GLY A 149 -28.98 -1.42 17.44
CA GLY A 149 -27.76 -0.65 17.15
C GLY A 149 -27.15 -0.97 15.78
N LEU A 150 -25.92 -0.55 15.56
CA LEU A 150 -25.20 -0.84 14.31
C LEU A 150 -24.63 -2.26 14.32
N LYS A 151 -24.75 -2.95 13.18
CA LYS A 151 -24.05 -4.21 12.91
C LYS A 151 -23.14 -4.05 11.70
N TYR A 152 -22.12 -4.89 11.64
CA TYR A 152 -21.11 -4.88 10.59
C TYR A 152 -21.04 -6.26 9.94
N ASP A 153 -21.13 -6.28 8.61
CA ASP A 153 -20.91 -7.46 7.77
C ASP A 153 -19.49 -7.41 7.21
N ILE A 154 -18.65 -8.31 7.71
CA ILE A 154 -17.22 -8.35 7.45
C ILE A 154 -16.92 -9.43 6.42
N GLY A 155 -16.21 -9.05 5.37
CA GLY A 155 -15.55 -9.99 4.46
C GLY A 155 -14.05 -10.01 4.72
N ALA A 156 -13.51 -11.18 5.04
CA ALA A 156 -12.10 -11.35 5.38
C ALA A 156 -11.44 -12.45 4.54
N GLN A 157 -10.16 -12.29 4.26
CA GLN A 157 -9.35 -13.26 3.52
C GLN A 157 -8.45 -14.02 4.49
N SER A 158 -8.34 -15.33 4.34
CA SER A 158 -7.46 -16.14 5.18
C SER A 158 -5.99 -15.78 4.92
N ILE A 159 -5.22 -15.69 5.99
CA ILE A 159 -3.77 -15.50 5.98
C ILE A 159 -3.11 -16.71 6.64
N GLU A 160 -1.99 -17.16 6.10
CA GLU A 160 -1.16 -18.20 6.70
C GLU A 160 -0.45 -17.69 7.96
N SER A 161 -0.22 -18.57 8.92
CA SER A 161 0.45 -18.21 10.18
C SER A 161 1.83 -17.60 9.98
N GLU A 162 2.61 -18.12 9.00
CA GLU A 162 3.93 -17.58 8.67
C GLU A 162 3.85 -16.12 8.23
N ARG A 163 2.85 -15.76 7.41
CA ARG A 163 2.67 -14.40 6.92
C ARG A 163 2.31 -13.42 8.03
N VAL A 164 1.59 -13.86 9.07
CA VAL A 164 1.33 -13.03 10.26
C VAL A 164 2.63 -12.69 10.99
N VAL A 165 3.55 -13.66 11.10
CA VAL A 165 4.89 -13.44 11.69
C VAL A 165 5.72 -12.48 10.83
N GLU A 166 5.67 -12.61 9.50
CA GLU A 166 6.33 -11.66 8.60
C GLU A 166 5.83 -10.23 8.76
N LEU A 167 4.50 -10.04 8.85
CA LEU A 167 3.88 -8.72 9.02
C LEU A 167 4.29 -8.08 10.35
N ALA A 168 4.35 -8.86 11.43
CA ALA A 168 4.86 -8.39 12.72
C ALA A 168 6.33 -7.95 12.63
N LYS A 169 7.18 -8.71 11.91
CA LYS A 169 8.58 -8.35 11.68
C LYS A 169 8.72 -7.08 10.82
N GLU A 170 7.89 -6.92 9.79
CA GLU A 170 7.87 -5.71 8.95
C GLU A 170 7.53 -4.46 9.77
N GLU A 171 6.65 -4.58 10.77
CA GLU A 171 6.31 -3.50 11.70
C GLU A 171 7.39 -3.20 12.74
N GLU A 172 8.04 -4.24 13.27
CA GLU A 172 9.21 -4.07 14.15
C GLU A 172 10.34 -3.31 13.41
N ASN A 173 10.62 -3.71 12.17
CA ASN A 173 11.57 -3.04 11.29
C ASN A 173 11.21 -1.56 11.10
N ARG A 174 9.94 -1.21 10.86
CA ARG A 174 9.48 0.18 10.75
C ARG A 174 9.79 0.97 12.02
N THR A 175 9.55 0.38 13.18
CA THR A 175 9.78 1.01 14.47
C THR A 175 11.27 1.26 14.72
N LEU A 176 12.14 0.30 14.39
CA LEU A 176 13.59 0.45 14.47
C LEU A 176 14.10 1.56 13.55
N ILE A 177 13.58 1.65 12.33
CA ILE A 177 13.92 2.71 11.38
C ILE A 177 13.52 4.07 11.92
N ASN A 178 12.30 4.22 12.43
CA ASN A 178 11.84 5.49 12.99
C ASN A 178 12.68 5.93 14.21
N LYS A 179 13.11 4.97 15.05
CA LYS A 179 14.06 5.26 16.14
C LYS A 179 15.40 5.77 15.63
N ARG A 180 15.96 5.18 14.57
CA ARG A 180 17.21 5.66 13.97
C ARG A 180 17.06 7.00 13.25
N LEU A 181 15.95 7.23 12.57
CA LEU A 181 15.65 8.52 11.93
C LEU A 181 15.61 9.69 12.92
N ALA A 182 15.33 9.44 14.20
CA ALA A 182 15.40 10.44 15.26
C ALA A 182 16.85 10.81 15.66
N ILE A 183 17.84 9.96 15.36
CA ILE A 183 19.25 10.18 15.72
C ILE A 183 19.96 10.90 14.55
N LYS A 184 19.72 12.22 14.42
CA LYS A 184 20.25 13.02 13.30
C LYS A 184 21.79 13.13 13.27
N GLY A 185 22.43 13.09 14.44
CA GLY A 185 23.89 13.24 14.61
C GLY A 185 24.77 12.17 13.99
N GLU A 186 24.20 11.03 13.58
CA GLU A 186 24.94 9.97 12.90
C GLU A 186 24.98 10.15 11.38
N THR A 187 24.10 10.99 10.82
CA THR A 187 23.95 11.15 9.37
C THR A 187 24.83 12.28 8.84
N ARG A 188 25.70 11.93 7.89
CA ARG A 188 26.68 12.82 7.27
C ARG A 188 26.21 13.26 5.89
N ILE A 189 26.05 14.57 5.72
CA ILE A 189 25.52 15.19 4.50
C ILE A 189 26.62 16.02 3.83
N LEU A 190 26.84 15.79 2.54
CA LEU A 190 27.69 16.61 1.70
C LEU A 190 26.82 17.54 0.85
N VAL A 191 26.98 18.85 1.01
CA VAL A 191 26.33 19.87 0.19
C VAL A 191 27.29 20.31 -0.92
N VAL A 192 26.85 20.18 -2.17
CA VAL A 192 27.62 20.56 -3.36
C VAL A 192 26.88 21.69 -4.08
N SER A 193 27.36 22.93 -3.96
CA SER A 193 26.76 24.07 -4.67
C SER A 193 27.77 25.21 -4.87
N ILE A 194 27.73 25.81 -6.06
CA ILE A 194 28.47 27.04 -6.37
C ILE A 194 27.78 28.30 -5.80
N LYS A 195 26.50 28.20 -5.43
CA LYS A 195 25.71 29.32 -4.90
C LYS A 195 25.95 29.43 -3.40
N GLU A 196 26.82 30.36 -3.00
CA GLU A 196 27.22 30.52 -1.60
C GLU A 196 26.02 30.71 -0.65
N ALA A 197 25.04 31.52 -1.04
CA ALA A 197 23.83 31.76 -0.26
C ALA A 197 23.01 30.48 0.01
N LEU A 198 22.84 29.63 -1.01
CA LEU A 198 22.12 28.36 -0.87
C LEU A 198 22.91 27.39 0.01
N SER A 199 24.21 27.23 -0.27
CA SER A 199 25.08 26.33 0.50
C SER A 199 25.10 26.68 1.98
N LYS A 200 25.12 27.98 2.31
CA LYS A 200 25.08 28.48 3.68
C LYS A 200 23.71 28.26 4.34
N ARG A 201 22.61 28.53 3.64
CA ARG A 201 21.25 28.23 4.15
C ARG A 201 21.09 26.75 4.51
N LEU A 202 21.50 25.87 3.59
CA LEU A 202 21.43 24.42 3.80
C LEU A 202 22.30 23.96 4.96
N GLU A 203 23.53 24.47 5.06
CA GLU A 203 24.43 24.18 6.17
C GLU A 203 23.84 24.60 7.53
N GLU A 204 23.36 25.85 7.64
CA GLU A 204 22.75 26.37 8.87
C GLU A 204 21.50 25.56 9.27
N PHE A 205 20.63 25.24 8.30
CA PHE A 205 19.45 24.42 8.53
C PHE A 205 19.81 23.02 9.02
N LEU A 206 20.71 22.32 8.32
CA LEU A 206 21.09 20.95 8.64
C LEU A 206 21.84 20.83 9.97
N LEU A 207 22.75 21.77 10.27
CA LEU A 207 23.45 21.82 11.56
C LEU A 207 22.48 22.05 12.72
N LYS A 208 21.47 22.92 12.54
CA LYS A 208 20.42 23.16 13.54
C LYS A 208 19.58 21.92 13.82
N GLN A 209 19.35 21.07 12.82
CA GLN A 209 18.68 19.77 12.98
C GLN A 209 19.59 18.69 13.60
N GLY A 210 20.88 18.99 13.78
CA GLY A 210 21.84 18.09 14.40
C GLY A 210 22.54 17.13 13.43
N TYR A 211 22.49 17.37 12.11
CA TYR A 211 23.26 16.59 11.13
C TYR A 211 24.74 16.98 11.11
N VAL A 212 25.59 16.08 10.61
CA VAL A 212 27.00 16.41 10.32
C VAL A 212 27.09 16.87 8.87
N VAL A 213 27.56 18.09 8.64
CA VAL A 213 27.50 18.73 7.31
C VAL A 213 28.89 19.11 6.83
N HIS A 214 29.16 18.83 5.56
CA HIS A 214 30.31 19.39 4.84
C HIS A 214 29.80 20.10 3.58
N LYS A 215 30.41 21.23 3.22
CA LYS A 215 30.10 21.95 1.98
C LYS A 215 31.31 22.05 1.07
N VAL A 216 31.06 21.93 -0.22
CA VAL A 216 32.04 22.16 -1.29
C VAL A 216 31.40 22.89 -2.45
N SER A 217 32.19 23.69 -3.15
CA SER A 217 31.75 24.43 -4.35
C SER A 217 32.25 23.81 -5.66
N GLN A 218 33.05 22.74 -5.58
CA GLN A 218 33.66 22.10 -6.76
C GLN A 218 33.45 20.58 -6.74
N LYS A 219 33.19 20.01 -7.91
CA LYS A 219 32.91 18.58 -8.11
C LYS A 219 34.09 17.70 -7.75
N GLN A 220 35.29 18.09 -8.17
CA GLN A 220 36.51 17.35 -7.88
C GLN A 220 36.75 17.26 -6.37
N GLN A 221 36.41 18.33 -5.63
CA GLN A 221 36.48 18.34 -4.17
C GLN A 221 35.42 17.42 -3.56
N ALA A 222 34.20 17.39 -4.11
CA ALA A 222 33.14 16.48 -3.66
C ALA A 222 33.57 15.02 -3.77
N ILE A 223 34.07 14.59 -4.94
CA ILE A 223 34.58 13.23 -5.15
C ILE A 223 35.78 12.92 -4.25
N ALA A 224 36.73 13.86 -4.11
CA ALA A 224 37.88 13.67 -3.22
C ALA A 224 37.44 13.48 -1.75
N LEU A 225 36.43 14.22 -1.29
CA LEU A 225 35.87 14.06 0.05
C LEU A 225 35.11 12.74 0.22
N LEU A 226 34.30 12.34 -0.77
CA LEU A 226 33.59 11.05 -0.76
C LEU A 226 34.55 9.86 -0.71
N ARG A 227 35.71 9.95 -1.35
CA ARG A 227 36.77 8.93 -1.27
C ARG A 227 37.47 8.90 0.10
N LYS A 228 37.57 10.05 0.77
CA LYS A 228 38.31 10.18 2.04
C LYS A 228 37.44 9.92 3.28
N ASN A 229 36.15 10.24 3.20
CA ASN A 229 35.23 10.23 4.33
C ASN A 229 33.94 9.48 3.95
N LYS A 230 33.25 8.94 4.96
CA LYS A 230 31.90 8.41 4.77
C LYS A 230 30.88 9.55 4.73
N PHE A 231 29.99 9.49 3.74
CA PHE A 231 28.80 10.31 3.63
C PHE A 231 27.60 9.40 3.38
N ASP A 232 26.44 9.81 3.89
CA ASP A 232 25.19 9.10 3.70
C ASP A 232 24.37 9.74 2.59
N ILE A 233 24.36 11.08 2.52
CA ILE A 233 23.56 11.83 1.56
C ILE A 233 24.40 12.94 0.92
N VAL A 234 24.24 13.13 -0.38
CA VAL A 234 24.72 14.26 -1.15
C VAL A 234 23.52 15.09 -1.58
N VAL A 235 23.55 16.39 -1.26
CA VAL A 235 22.59 17.38 -1.75
C VAL A 235 23.32 18.28 -2.74
N SER A 236 22.85 18.33 -3.98
CA SER A 236 23.52 19.08 -5.04
C SER A 236 22.56 20.02 -5.76
N ASP A 237 23.00 21.26 -5.97
CA ASP A 237 22.32 22.24 -6.81
C ASP A 237 22.93 22.17 -8.21
N ILE A 238 22.32 21.37 -9.07
CA ILE A 238 22.85 21.02 -10.38
C ILE A 238 22.04 21.73 -11.46
N ASP A 239 22.72 22.61 -12.20
CA ASP A 239 22.32 23.06 -13.52
C ASP A 239 22.43 21.91 -14.52
N THR A 240 21.31 21.22 -14.72
CA THR A 240 21.19 20.09 -15.63
C THR A 240 21.40 20.47 -17.10
N ALA A 241 21.55 21.75 -17.46
CA ALA A 241 21.93 22.12 -18.84
C ALA A 241 23.41 21.85 -19.14
N LYS A 242 24.26 21.57 -18.14
CA LYS A 242 25.71 21.40 -18.31
C LYS A 242 26.14 19.93 -18.29
N ILE A 243 26.88 19.52 -19.31
CA ILE A 243 27.37 18.13 -19.46
C ILE A 243 28.18 17.67 -18.24
N ASN A 244 29.12 18.49 -17.77
CA ASN A 244 29.98 18.15 -16.63
C ASN A 244 29.18 17.91 -15.34
N GLU A 245 27.95 18.42 -15.26
CA GLU A 245 27.08 18.36 -14.08
C GLU A 245 26.38 17.01 -13.93
N PHE A 246 26.02 16.38 -15.05
CA PHE A 246 25.60 14.99 -15.08
C PHE A 246 26.73 14.00 -14.75
N GLU A 247 27.98 14.32 -15.11
CA GLU A 247 29.13 13.46 -14.82
C GLU A 247 29.31 13.27 -13.31
N LEU A 248 29.14 14.31 -12.50
CA LEU A 248 29.19 14.19 -11.05
C LEU A 248 28.18 13.16 -10.53
N LEU A 249 26.93 13.23 -10.99
CA LEU A 249 25.88 12.31 -10.55
C LEU A 249 26.22 10.85 -10.92
N LYS A 250 26.72 10.64 -12.13
CA LYS A 250 27.17 9.33 -12.61
C LYS A 250 28.34 8.80 -11.79
N ASP A 251 29.36 9.62 -11.55
CA ASP A 251 30.54 9.26 -10.78
C ASP A 251 30.17 8.89 -9.34
N ILE A 252 29.32 9.69 -8.68
CA ILE A 252 28.85 9.39 -7.33
C ILE A 252 28.09 8.07 -7.33
N LYS A 253 27.17 7.85 -8.28
CA LYS A 253 26.36 6.63 -8.27
C LYS A 253 27.18 5.37 -8.57
N MET A 254 28.18 5.49 -9.43
CA MET A 254 29.07 4.40 -9.82
C MET A 254 30.05 4.03 -8.70
N GLU A 255 30.71 5.01 -8.09
CA GLU A 255 31.70 4.78 -7.03
C GLU A 255 31.05 4.58 -5.64
N PHE A 256 29.90 5.20 -5.40
CA PHE A 256 29.21 5.24 -4.10
C PHE A 256 27.72 4.91 -4.23
N PRO A 257 27.34 3.70 -4.68
CA PRO A 257 25.95 3.34 -5.00
C PRO A 257 24.99 3.40 -3.81
N ASN A 258 25.52 3.40 -2.58
CA ASN A 258 24.76 3.47 -1.33
C ASN A 258 24.61 4.89 -0.77
N VAL A 259 25.19 5.91 -1.41
CA VAL A 259 24.98 7.31 -1.04
C VAL A 259 23.66 7.79 -1.64
N GLY A 260 22.84 8.43 -0.81
CA GLY A 260 21.61 9.08 -1.26
C GLY A 260 21.91 10.34 -2.04
N LEU A 261 21.28 10.53 -3.19
CA LEU A 261 21.43 11.71 -4.02
C LEU A 261 20.13 12.52 -4.06
N ILE A 262 20.19 13.76 -3.60
CA ILE A 262 19.11 14.76 -3.71
C ILE A 262 19.61 15.89 -4.60
N VAL A 263 18.83 16.22 -5.63
CA VAL A 263 19.22 17.23 -6.62
C VAL A 263 18.18 18.35 -6.69
N GLU A 264 18.62 19.60 -6.65
CA GLU A 264 17.76 20.75 -6.98
C GLU A 264 17.58 20.83 -8.50
N ILE A 265 16.34 21.00 -8.96
CA ILE A 265 15.96 21.07 -10.37
C ILE A 265 15.13 22.32 -10.69
N ASP A 266 15.14 22.73 -11.95
CA ASP A 266 14.36 23.87 -12.45
C ASP A 266 13.05 23.40 -13.08
N THR A 267 13.14 22.34 -13.88
CA THR A 267 12.02 21.84 -14.69
C THR A 267 11.80 20.35 -14.51
N ILE A 268 10.62 19.87 -14.90
CA ILE A 268 10.30 18.43 -14.94
C ILE A 268 11.21 17.70 -15.93
N GLU A 269 11.63 18.38 -17.01
CA GLU A 269 12.53 17.81 -18.01
C GLU A 269 13.89 17.47 -17.37
N ASP A 270 14.38 18.33 -16.48
CA ASP A 270 15.59 18.10 -15.69
C ASP A 270 15.47 16.81 -14.86
N TRP A 271 14.31 16.61 -14.21
CA TRP A 271 14.04 15.38 -13.46
C TRP A 271 14.08 14.14 -14.35
N LYS A 272 13.41 14.18 -15.51
CA LYS A 272 13.43 13.07 -16.49
C LYS A 272 14.85 12.75 -16.94
N ASN A 273 15.69 13.77 -17.14
CA ASN A 273 17.09 13.61 -17.54
C ASN A 273 17.95 12.94 -16.46
N ILE A 274 17.74 13.26 -15.17
CA ILE A 274 18.56 12.72 -14.07
C ILE A 274 18.00 11.43 -13.45
N LEU A 275 16.73 11.10 -13.66
CA LEU A 275 16.08 9.91 -13.09
C LEU A 275 16.85 8.63 -13.42
N SER A 276 17.29 8.49 -14.67
CA SER A 276 18.07 7.35 -15.15
C SER A 276 19.45 7.20 -14.47
N LEU A 277 19.93 8.25 -13.80
CA LEU A 277 21.23 8.28 -13.12
C LEU A 277 21.17 7.78 -11.67
N GLY A 278 20.00 7.31 -11.22
CA GLY A 278 19.84 6.74 -9.89
C GLY A 278 19.82 7.77 -8.77
N VAL A 279 19.43 9.01 -9.09
CA VAL A 279 19.08 10.06 -8.12
C VAL A 279 17.92 9.56 -7.26
N ASN A 280 18.01 9.76 -5.94
CA ASN A 280 17.01 9.25 -5.01
C ASN A 280 15.79 10.15 -4.93
N ASN A 281 15.98 11.47 -4.99
CA ASN A 281 14.90 12.44 -4.98
C ASN A 281 15.36 13.80 -5.50
N TYR A 282 14.42 14.74 -5.67
CA TYR A 282 14.72 16.09 -6.12
C TYR A 282 14.02 17.16 -5.27
N LEU A 283 14.56 18.37 -5.32
CA LEU A 283 13.99 19.60 -4.77
C LEU A 283 13.69 20.56 -5.91
N THR A 284 12.59 21.29 -5.82
CA THR A 284 12.29 22.35 -6.79
C THR A 284 13.03 23.64 -6.42
N LYS A 285 13.43 24.47 -7.40
CA LYS A 285 13.96 25.80 -7.09
C LYS A 285 12.99 26.59 -6.18
N ASN A 286 13.55 27.27 -5.19
CA ASN A 286 12.82 27.97 -4.12
C ASN A 286 12.08 27.05 -3.13
N PHE A 287 12.51 25.78 -3.01
CA PHE A 287 12.03 24.88 -1.95
C PHE A 287 12.15 25.52 -0.56
N ASN A 288 11.14 25.30 0.27
CA ASN A 288 11.17 25.72 1.67
C ASN A 288 11.83 24.65 2.56
N ASP A 289 12.05 25.00 3.82
CA ASP A 289 12.72 24.12 4.80
C ASP A 289 11.89 22.85 5.11
N GLU A 290 10.56 22.92 5.00
CA GLU A 290 9.65 21.78 5.24
C GLU A 290 9.76 20.75 4.11
N GLU A 291 9.69 21.18 2.85
CA GLU A 291 9.89 20.32 1.67
C GLU A 291 11.25 19.63 1.76
N PHE A 292 12.31 20.39 2.08
CA PHE A 292 13.64 19.82 2.21
C PHE A 292 13.71 18.74 3.29
N ASN A 293 13.10 18.98 4.46
CA ASN A 293 13.11 18.01 5.55
C ASN A 293 12.39 16.70 5.16
N ILE A 294 11.22 16.80 4.51
CA ILE A 294 10.45 15.63 4.07
C ILE A 294 11.26 14.80 3.06
N ILE A 295 11.85 15.46 2.08
CA ILE A 295 12.66 14.80 1.05
C ILE A 295 13.90 14.15 1.68
N LEU A 296 14.59 14.86 2.57
CA LEU A 296 15.75 14.34 3.28
C LEU A 296 15.41 13.09 4.11
N GLU A 297 14.33 13.14 4.89
CA GLU A 297 13.88 12.01 5.70
C GLU A 297 13.44 10.81 4.84
N SER A 298 12.79 11.06 3.69
CA SER A 298 12.40 10.00 2.76
C SER A 298 13.63 9.22 2.23
N VAL A 299 14.69 9.96 1.85
CA VAL A 299 15.93 9.36 1.36
C VAL A 299 16.66 8.64 2.50
N GLN A 300 16.79 9.28 3.66
CA GLN A 300 17.42 8.68 4.84
C GLN A 300 16.73 7.38 5.25
N LYS A 301 15.39 7.35 5.26
CA LYS A 301 14.59 6.16 5.56
C LYS A 301 14.94 5.03 4.60
N LYS A 302 14.94 5.31 3.29
CA LYS A 302 15.29 4.30 2.25
C LYS A 302 16.69 3.73 2.44
N LEU A 303 17.68 4.59 2.76
CA LEU A 303 19.06 4.17 3.03
C LEU A 303 19.18 3.33 4.31
N LEU A 304 18.48 3.70 5.37
CA LEU A 304 18.45 2.92 6.61
C LEU A 304 17.83 1.54 6.40
N TYR A 305 16.73 1.44 5.64
CA TYR A 305 16.14 0.14 5.29
C TYR A 305 17.13 -0.76 4.57
N LYS A 306 17.77 -0.22 3.51
CA LYS A 306 18.74 -0.96 2.71
C LYS A 306 19.93 -1.42 3.55
N SER A 307 20.47 -0.56 4.40
CA SER A 307 21.64 -0.88 5.23
C SER A 307 21.34 -1.84 6.39
N MET A 308 20.16 -1.75 7.00
CA MET A 308 19.79 -2.56 8.16
C MET A 308 19.30 -3.96 7.79
N PHE A 309 18.60 -4.08 6.68
CA PHE A 309 17.92 -5.33 6.32
C PHE A 309 18.46 -5.98 5.05
N GLY A 310 19.30 -5.28 4.28
CA GLY A 310 19.87 -5.82 3.03
C GLY A 310 18.82 -6.09 1.95
N VAL A 311 17.63 -5.52 2.11
CA VAL A 311 16.50 -5.65 1.19
C VAL A 311 16.20 -4.24 0.68
N ASP A 312 16.24 -4.04 -0.64
CA ASP A 312 15.61 -2.87 -1.23
C ASP A 312 14.12 -2.92 -0.85
N PHE A 313 13.54 -1.80 -0.41
CA PHE A 313 12.13 -1.70 0.01
C PHE A 313 11.28 -2.56 -0.93
N LYS A 314 10.69 -3.65 -0.40
CA LYS A 314 10.25 -4.81 -1.20
C LYS A 314 9.36 -4.33 -2.35
N LYS A 315 9.71 -4.74 -3.58
CA LYS A 315 8.76 -4.89 -4.70
C LYS A 315 7.49 -5.54 -4.15
N SER A 316 6.43 -4.77 -4.02
CA SER A 316 5.13 -5.34 -3.70
C SER A 316 4.79 -6.34 -4.83
N ARG A 317 4.25 -7.51 -4.48
CA ARG A 317 3.65 -8.34 -5.53
C ARG A 317 2.46 -7.53 -6.04
N LEU A 318 2.58 -7.07 -7.28
CA LEU A 318 1.55 -6.27 -7.96
C LEU A 318 0.25 -7.05 -8.18
N ASP A 319 0.28 -8.37 -8.01
CA ASP A 319 -0.88 -9.23 -8.20
C ASP A 319 -1.94 -8.98 -7.12
N GLY A 320 -3.12 -8.51 -7.54
CA GLY A 320 -4.30 -8.41 -6.68
C GLY A 320 -4.34 -7.19 -5.76
N LEU A 321 -3.63 -6.10 -6.09
CA LEU A 321 -3.69 -4.84 -5.34
C LEU A 321 -5.02 -4.11 -5.60
N ASN A 322 -5.61 -3.57 -4.53
CA ASN A 322 -6.75 -2.68 -4.62
C ASN A 322 -6.28 -1.22 -4.67
N ILE A 323 -6.49 -0.57 -5.81
CA ILE A 323 -6.06 0.81 -6.05
C ILE A 323 -7.28 1.73 -6.04
N LEU A 324 -7.26 2.76 -5.19
CA LEU A 324 -8.26 3.83 -5.21
C LEU A 324 -7.73 5.00 -6.03
N VAL A 325 -8.51 5.45 -7.00
CA VAL A 325 -8.14 6.52 -7.93
C VAL A 325 -9.16 7.64 -7.80
N LEU A 326 -8.71 8.80 -7.32
CA LEU A 326 -9.50 10.02 -7.28
C LEU A 326 -9.19 10.81 -8.54
N SER A 327 -9.90 10.53 -9.64
CA SER A 327 -9.75 11.25 -10.90
C SER A 327 -10.98 11.12 -11.78
N ARG A 328 -11.23 12.12 -12.63
CA ARG A 328 -12.23 12.14 -13.71
C ARG A 328 -11.56 12.05 -15.10
N LYS A 329 -10.24 11.89 -15.15
CA LYS A 329 -9.48 11.86 -16.41
C LYS A 329 -9.63 10.49 -17.07
N GLU A 330 -10.36 10.45 -18.18
CA GLU A 330 -10.51 9.24 -19.00
C GLU A 330 -9.15 8.70 -19.49
N VAL A 331 -8.17 9.57 -19.73
CA VAL A 331 -6.80 9.16 -20.11
C VAL A 331 -6.14 8.32 -19.01
N LEU A 332 -6.18 8.79 -17.75
CA LEU A 332 -5.62 8.07 -16.60
C LEU A 332 -6.38 6.76 -16.35
N LYS A 333 -7.71 6.79 -16.48
CA LYS A 333 -8.55 5.59 -16.39
C LYS A 333 -8.13 4.54 -17.40
N ASN A 334 -8.03 4.90 -18.68
CA ASN A 334 -7.61 3.98 -19.75
C ASN A 334 -6.19 3.43 -19.52
N LEU A 335 -5.26 4.27 -19.06
CA LEU A 335 -3.89 3.89 -18.73
C LEU A 335 -3.81 2.86 -17.59
N LEU A 336 -4.59 3.07 -16.53
CA LEU A 336 -4.64 2.15 -15.40
C LEU A 336 -5.40 0.87 -15.75
N CYS A 337 -6.43 0.95 -16.59
CA CYS A 337 -7.17 -0.21 -17.07
C CYS A 337 -6.28 -1.13 -17.92
N SER A 338 -5.43 -0.59 -18.79
CA SER A 338 -4.49 -1.42 -19.54
C SER A 338 -3.46 -2.09 -18.62
N ALA A 339 -2.91 -1.36 -17.65
CA ALA A 339 -1.99 -1.91 -16.64
C ALA A 339 -2.66 -2.98 -15.75
N SER A 340 -3.93 -2.81 -15.43
CA SER A 340 -4.72 -3.75 -14.62
C SER A 340 -4.90 -5.10 -15.32
N LYS A 341 -5.14 -5.12 -16.65
CA LYS A 341 -5.31 -6.37 -17.42
C LYS A 341 -4.08 -7.27 -17.38
N GLU A 342 -2.88 -6.69 -17.32
CA GLU A 342 -1.63 -7.44 -17.25
C GLU A 342 -1.35 -7.98 -15.85
N LYS A 343 -1.68 -7.20 -14.80
CA LYS A 343 -1.18 -7.41 -13.44
C LYS A 343 -2.23 -7.81 -12.41
N GLY A 344 -3.49 -7.91 -12.81
CA GLY A 344 -4.56 -8.22 -11.87
C GLY A 344 -4.76 -7.14 -10.82
N LEU A 345 -4.90 -5.87 -11.24
CA LEU A 345 -5.15 -4.74 -10.33
C LEU A 345 -6.64 -4.39 -10.24
N LYS A 346 -7.17 -4.29 -9.03
CA LYS A 346 -8.56 -3.90 -8.83
C LYS A 346 -8.67 -2.40 -8.60
N LEU A 347 -9.31 -1.72 -9.54
CA LEU A 347 -9.37 -0.26 -9.55
C LEU A 347 -10.71 0.25 -8.98
N TYR A 348 -10.65 1.23 -8.09
CA TYR A 348 -11.79 1.93 -7.51
C TYR A 348 -11.73 3.38 -7.96
N PHE A 349 -12.59 3.80 -8.89
CA PHE A 349 -12.63 5.19 -9.35
C PHE A 349 -13.67 6.00 -8.59
N VAL A 350 -13.25 7.16 -8.10
CA VAL A 350 -14.10 8.16 -7.46
C VAL A 350 -13.76 9.55 -7.99
N ASP A 351 -14.72 10.45 -7.88
CA ASP A 351 -14.71 11.81 -8.43
C ASP A 351 -14.75 12.90 -7.33
N ASP A 352 -14.80 12.51 -6.05
CA ASP A 352 -14.79 13.39 -4.88
C ASP A 352 -14.18 12.73 -3.62
N THR A 353 -13.80 13.57 -2.65
CA THR A 353 -13.11 13.17 -1.41
C THR A 353 -14.00 12.41 -0.43
N ALA A 354 -15.31 12.69 -0.38
CA ALA A 354 -16.26 12.02 0.51
C ALA A 354 -16.51 10.56 0.08
N ARG A 355 -16.61 10.33 -1.23
CA ARG A 355 -16.66 8.97 -1.81
C ARG A 355 -15.36 8.21 -1.57
N ALA A 356 -14.21 8.86 -1.67
CA ALA A 356 -12.92 8.24 -1.35
C ALA A 356 -12.90 7.71 0.09
N LEU A 357 -13.32 8.52 1.08
CA LEU A 357 -13.43 8.09 2.47
C LEU A 357 -14.42 6.95 2.67
N THR A 358 -15.52 6.94 1.93
CA THR A 358 -16.51 5.85 1.96
C THR A 358 -15.91 4.55 1.44
N VAL A 359 -15.12 4.61 0.36
CA VAL A 359 -14.40 3.45 -0.18
C VAL A 359 -13.36 2.94 0.82
N LEU A 360 -12.56 3.82 1.43
CA LEU A 360 -11.53 3.47 2.41
C LEU A 360 -12.10 2.80 3.66
N LYS A 361 -13.27 3.25 4.14
CA LYS A 361 -13.95 2.60 5.27
C LYS A 361 -14.55 1.25 4.91
N ARG A 362 -14.87 1.03 3.63
CA ARG A 362 -15.62 -0.14 3.16
C ARG A 362 -14.74 -1.24 2.60
N TYR A 363 -13.61 -0.91 1.99
CA TYR A 363 -12.75 -1.85 1.27
C TYR A 363 -11.29 -1.66 1.67
N LYS A 364 -10.54 -2.77 1.72
CA LYS A 364 -9.09 -2.71 1.84
C LYS A 364 -8.54 -2.05 0.58
N ILE A 365 -7.84 -0.94 0.75
CA ILE A 365 -7.11 -0.25 -0.31
C ILE A 365 -5.62 -0.38 0.01
N ASP A 366 -4.85 -0.79 -0.98
CA ASP A 366 -3.41 -0.98 -0.86
C ASP A 366 -2.65 0.25 -1.37
N PHE A 367 -3.23 0.99 -2.33
CA PHE A 367 -2.60 2.14 -2.97
C PHE A 367 -3.63 3.22 -3.37
N ILE A 368 -3.27 4.50 -3.29
CA ILE A 368 -4.15 5.62 -3.66
C ILE A 368 -3.45 6.53 -4.67
N ILE A 369 -4.18 6.87 -5.75
CA ILE A 369 -3.81 7.89 -6.72
C ILE A 369 -4.76 9.07 -6.55
N VAL A 370 -4.22 10.27 -6.35
CA VAL A 370 -4.95 11.52 -6.17
C VAL A 370 -4.64 12.47 -7.32
N ASP A 371 -5.66 12.87 -8.09
CA ASP A 371 -5.53 13.90 -9.11
C ASP A 371 -5.73 15.29 -8.49
N ALA A 372 -4.65 16.07 -8.39
CA ALA A 372 -4.63 17.36 -7.74
C ALA A 372 -5.60 18.37 -8.39
N GLU A 373 -5.87 18.25 -9.69
CA GLU A 373 -6.77 19.17 -10.39
C GLU A 373 -8.22 19.07 -9.90
N ILE A 374 -8.60 17.90 -9.39
CA ILE A 374 -9.99 17.64 -8.95
C ILE A 374 -10.13 17.88 -7.47
N THR A 375 -9.11 17.54 -6.70
CA THR A 375 -9.17 17.66 -5.24
C THR A 375 -8.80 19.06 -4.75
N GLY A 376 -7.91 19.77 -5.47
CA GLY A 376 -7.34 21.04 -5.01
C GLY A 376 -6.85 20.96 -3.56
N ARG A 377 -7.11 22.00 -2.78
CA ARG A 377 -6.76 22.06 -1.35
C ARG A 377 -7.43 21.00 -0.48
N GLU A 378 -8.62 20.50 -0.87
CA GLU A 378 -9.26 19.40 -0.14
C GLU A 378 -8.47 18.10 -0.25
N GLY A 379 -7.68 17.94 -1.31
CA GLY A 379 -6.77 16.81 -1.50
C GLY A 379 -5.73 16.72 -0.40
N CYS A 380 -5.14 17.86 -0.02
CA CYS A 380 -4.20 17.96 1.09
C CYS A 380 -4.82 17.47 2.41
N GLN A 381 -6.02 17.96 2.73
CA GLN A 381 -6.72 17.55 3.97
C GLN A 381 -7.11 16.07 3.95
N LEU A 382 -7.53 15.56 2.79
CA LEU A 382 -7.81 14.14 2.60
C LEU A 382 -6.57 13.29 2.89
N LEU A 383 -5.41 13.66 2.36
CA LEU A 383 -4.16 12.94 2.56
C LEU A 383 -3.71 12.94 4.02
N LEU A 384 -3.85 14.07 4.72
CA LEU A 384 -3.59 14.14 6.16
C LEU A 384 -4.48 13.16 6.94
N ASN A 385 -5.77 13.09 6.60
CA ASN A 385 -6.70 12.16 7.23
C ASN A 385 -6.34 10.69 6.90
N ILE A 386 -5.98 10.40 5.64
CA ILE A 386 -5.54 9.07 5.21
C ILE A 386 -4.29 8.66 5.96
N LYS A 387 -3.27 9.52 6.07
CA LYS A 387 -2.02 9.18 6.74
C LYS A 387 -2.17 9.02 8.25
N LYS A 388 -3.17 9.67 8.84
CA LYS A 388 -3.56 9.48 10.24
C LYS A 388 -4.26 8.15 10.47
N ASP A 389 -5.30 7.85 9.69
CA ASP A 389 -6.18 6.71 9.93
C ASP A 389 -5.67 5.41 9.27
N PHE A 390 -4.90 5.56 8.18
CA PHE A 390 -4.36 4.49 7.35
C PHE A 390 -2.88 4.75 6.97
N PRO A 391 -1.96 4.85 7.95
CA PRO A 391 -0.57 5.28 7.74
C PRO A 391 0.27 4.40 6.81
N ASN A 392 -0.20 3.18 6.53
CA ASN A 392 0.50 2.20 5.71
C ASN A 392 0.08 2.21 4.24
N ILE A 393 -0.97 2.94 3.88
CA ILE A 393 -1.40 3.04 2.48
C ILE A 393 -0.45 3.97 1.74
N GLU A 394 0.07 3.51 0.61
CA GLU A 394 0.90 4.32 -0.27
C GLU A 394 0.02 5.27 -1.09
N THR A 395 0.43 6.53 -1.17
CA THR A 395 -0.35 7.59 -1.79
C THR A 395 0.50 8.37 -2.77
N VAL A 396 -0.04 8.57 -3.97
CA VAL A 396 0.59 9.36 -5.01
C VAL A 396 -0.33 10.43 -5.54
N VAL A 397 0.24 11.62 -5.69
CA VAL A 397 -0.45 12.76 -6.28
C VAL A 397 0.03 12.95 -7.71
N ILE A 398 -0.93 13.17 -8.60
CA ILE A 398 -0.70 13.55 -9.99
C ILE A 398 -1.15 15.01 -10.13
N SER A 399 -0.27 15.90 -10.61
CA SER A 399 -0.61 17.30 -10.87
C SER A 399 0.04 17.79 -12.17
N LYS A 400 -0.55 18.81 -12.81
CA LYS A 400 0.13 19.57 -13.88
C LYS A 400 1.09 20.62 -13.33
N ASN A 401 0.93 21.01 -12.07
CA ASN A 401 1.66 22.10 -11.46
C ASN A 401 2.70 21.58 -10.48
N LEU A 402 3.97 21.63 -10.88
CA LEU A 402 5.09 21.23 -10.03
C LEU A 402 5.16 22.03 -8.70
N GLN A 403 4.65 23.27 -8.66
CA GLN A 403 4.68 24.10 -7.45
C GLN A 403 3.80 23.55 -6.31
N GLU A 404 2.78 22.75 -6.63
CA GLU A 404 1.90 22.13 -5.62
C GLU A 404 2.60 20.99 -4.86
N ARG A 405 3.75 20.53 -5.35
CA ARG A 405 4.49 19.39 -4.78
C ARG A 405 4.72 19.57 -3.28
N CYS A 406 5.15 20.75 -2.85
CA CYS A 406 5.41 21.02 -1.44
C CYS A 406 4.14 20.82 -0.59
N ASP A 407 3.02 21.43 -0.98
CA ASP A 407 1.75 21.35 -0.24
C ASP A 407 1.30 19.89 -0.05
N PHE A 408 1.44 19.07 -1.09
CA PHE A 408 1.08 17.66 -1.06
C PHE A 408 2.06 16.78 -0.27
N LEU A 409 3.36 17.07 -0.34
CA LEU A 409 4.37 16.38 0.46
C LEU A 409 4.17 16.66 1.95
N VAL A 410 3.94 17.93 2.33
CA VAL A 410 3.64 18.33 3.72
C VAL A 410 2.36 17.67 4.22
N SER A 411 1.40 17.42 3.32
CA SER A 411 0.18 16.68 3.62
C SER A 411 0.37 15.17 3.77
N GLY A 412 1.61 14.68 3.62
CA GLY A 412 2.01 13.29 3.87
C GLY A 412 2.01 12.39 2.63
N THR A 413 1.93 12.95 1.42
CA THR A 413 2.02 12.15 0.18
C THR A 413 3.38 11.45 0.08
N ASP A 414 3.42 10.17 -0.33
CA ASP A 414 4.69 9.44 -0.48
C ASP A 414 5.41 9.76 -1.79
N ASN A 415 4.65 10.02 -2.86
CA ASN A 415 5.22 10.37 -4.15
C ASN A 415 4.36 11.36 -4.96
N PHE A 416 5.00 12.11 -5.84
CA PHE A 416 4.36 13.14 -6.65
C PHE A 416 4.81 13.01 -8.10
N ILE A 417 3.85 12.85 -9.01
CA ILE A 417 4.06 12.72 -10.44
C ILE A 417 3.54 13.98 -11.12
N VAL A 418 4.33 14.52 -12.06
CA VAL A 418 3.90 15.65 -12.87
C VAL A 418 3.41 15.17 -14.23
N GLU A 419 2.26 15.67 -14.66
CA GLU A 419 1.70 15.34 -15.96
C GLU A 419 2.53 15.88 -17.13
N PRO A 420 2.50 15.22 -18.31
CA PRO A 420 1.68 14.05 -18.66
C PRO A 420 2.23 12.73 -18.08
N VAL A 421 1.33 11.88 -17.59
CA VAL A 421 1.70 10.62 -16.94
C VAL A 421 1.90 9.51 -17.98
N GLU A 422 3.06 8.88 -17.94
CA GLU A 422 3.39 7.72 -18.77
C GLU A 422 3.15 6.39 -18.02
N SER A 423 2.87 5.30 -18.76
CA SER A 423 2.64 3.98 -18.15
C SER A 423 3.80 3.54 -17.26
N GLN A 424 5.03 3.83 -17.69
CA GLN A 424 6.24 3.45 -16.95
C GLN A 424 6.35 4.17 -15.61
N GLU A 425 5.93 5.43 -15.51
CA GLU A 425 5.98 6.21 -14.27
C GLU A 425 4.99 5.67 -13.23
N ILE A 426 3.74 5.40 -13.62
CA ILE A 426 2.75 4.79 -12.71
C ILE A 426 3.23 3.42 -12.25
N LEU A 427 3.72 2.60 -13.18
CA LEU A 427 4.19 1.26 -12.83
C LEU A 427 5.40 1.33 -11.90
N ALA A 428 6.34 2.25 -12.12
CA ALA A 428 7.52 2.43 -11.27
C ALA A 428 7.15 2.85 -9.85
N VAL A 429 6.05 3.57 -9.68
CA VAL A 429 5.54 3.97 -8.37
C VAL A 429 4.77 2.84 -7.69
N LEU A 430 4.09 1.98 -8.45
CA LEU A 430 3.43 0.79 -7.89
C LEU A 430 4.42 -0.34 -7.50
N HIS A 431 5.68 -0.27 -7.97
CA HIS A 431 6.77 -1.23 -7.68
C HIS A 431 7.61 -0.80 -6.47
#